data_AF-A0A2V2RSW0-F1
#
_entry.id   AF-A0A2V2RSW0-F1
#
_cell.length_a   1.000
_cell.length_b   1.000
_cell.length_c   1.000
_cell.angle_alpha   90.00
_cell.angle_beta   90.00
_cell.angle_gamma   90.00
#
_symmetry.space_group_name_H-M   'P 1'
#
loop_
_entity.id
_entity.type
_entity.pdbx_description
1 polymer ?
#
loop_
_entity_poly.entity_id
_entity_poly.type
_entity_poly.pdbx_seq_one_letter_code
_entity_poly.pdbx_strand_id
1 'polypeptide(L)'
;MAVALLARAEPKSSSLACDRELRKTFEAIQAWRRSHGGVYPDYLVPLKVSGLLPLDGAICPDRLSEQKGASTAYSGFSSTADLADPPGTYQYELSAKRKLDTFYLPPNSPPYTFHDVKSVLLSRPFFEQVPVLRCLSHRADRSDGWRNLTVEGNVYWSQVYWATLWLDDVPYCAREANVMFGLKGPPFHTDRAPTLPCALDLRKWACAFGDHAWWWSWPNFEEGANRQRAAHLRGFFHEEHGRTLSLNGTDWWLDGLVQLQGRIQLKGEKYENAWDINVFTSKQTGLDVGRSFKRAAWLQGTVWTASPGETTGSLVWHYAGGVTERAPIVYGRDTARFWADEKQTQTEKELVQPVWRQHETKKEVGKERWLRIYEQEWTNPRPEAVVESLDFVSNTNCRAAPFLIAVNVYP
;
A
#
# COMPACT_ATOMS: atom_id res chain seq x y z
N MET A 1 9.17 21.51 -21.19
CA MET A 1 8.09 21.09 -22.12
C MET A 1 7.23 20.07 -21.42
N ALA A 2 5.96 20.45 -21.19
CA ALA A 2 4.79 19.67 -20.76
C ALA A 2 4.99 18.44 -19.85
N VAL A 3 4.71 18.63 -18.56
CA VAL A 3 4.10 17.61 -17.70
C VAL A 3 2.84 17.14 -18.42
N ALA A 4 2.87 15.92 -18.96
CA ALA A 4 1.63 15.24 -19.31
C ALA A 4 0.98 14.84 -17.99
N LEU A 5 0.25 15.80 -17.39
CA LEU A 5 -0.95 15.49 -16.63
C LEU A 5 -1.67 14.43 -17.49
N LEU A 6 -1.80 13.22 -16.98
CA LEU A 6 -2.86 12.34 -17.45
C LEU A 6 -4.12 13.20 -17.33
N ALA A 7 -4.57 13.75 -18.45
CA ALA A 7 -5.79 14.49 -18.52
C ALA A 7 -6.83 13.51 -17.99
N ARG A 8 -7.27 13.71 -16.74
CA ARG A 8 -8.42 13.00 -16.20
C ARG A 8 -9.50 13.26 -17.23
N ALA A 9 -9.94 12.20 -17.91
CA ALA A 9 -11.05 12.31 -18.83
C ALA A 9 -12.15 13.09 -18.11
N GLU A 10 -12.74 14.09 -18.78
CA GLU A 10 -13.80 14.87 -18.16
C GLU A 10 -14.84 13.90 -17.59
N PRO A 11 -15.20 14.03 -16.30
CA PRO A 11 -16.12 13.10 -15.68
C PRO A 11 -17.43 13.14 -16.47
N LYS A 12 -17.90 11.96 -16.89
CA LYS A 12 -19.21 11.82 -17.56
C LYS A 12 -20.27 12.54 -16.72
N SER A 13 -21.26 13.15 -17.36
CA SER A 13 -22.31 13.92 -16.68
C SER A 13 -23.02 13.12 -15.56
N SER A 14 -23.15 11.81 -15.76
CA SER A 14 -23.70 10.83 -14.82
C SER A 14 -22.81 10.68 -13.57
N SER A 15 -21.48 10.72 -13.75
CA SER A 15 -20.52 10.76 -12.66
C SER A 15 -20.72 12.03 -11.81
N LEU A 16 -20.86 13.21 -12.39
CA LEU A 16 -21.05 14.43 -11.59
C LEU A 16 -22.35 14.39 -10.76
N ALA A 17 -23.40 13.72 -11.24
CA ALA A 17 -24.63 13.53 -10.48
C ALA A 17 -24.41 12.65 -9.23
N CYS A 18 -23.68 11.54 -9.37
CA CYS A 18 -23.33 10.71 -8.22
C CYS A 18 -22.45 11.43 -7.20
N ASP A 19 -21.52 12.30 -7.62
CA ASP A 19 -20.73 13.10 -6.66
C ASP A 19 -21.60 14.01 -5.81
N ARG A 20 -22.56 14.69 -6.45
CA ARG A 20 -23.50 15.56 -5.75
C ARG A 20 -24.32 14.76 -4.74
N GLU A 21 -24.79 13.57 -5.12
CA GLU A 21 -25.61 12.74 -4.25
C GLU A 21 -24.81 12.10 -3.10
N LEU A 22 -23.55 11.70 -3.33
CA LEU A 22 -22.61 11.31 -2.26
C LEU A 22 -22.42 12.46 -1.26
N ARG A 23 -22.18 13.69 -1.74
CA ARG A 23 -21.97 14.86 -0.88
C ARG A 23 -23.22 15.22 -0.07
N LYS A 24 -24.41 15.21 -0.69
CA LYS A 24 -25.69 15.41 0.02
C LYS A 24 -25.90 14.37 1.12
N THR A 25 -25.64 13.10 0.80
CA THR A 25 -25.73 12.02 1.79
C THR A 25 -24.76 12.26 2.94
N PHE A 26 -23.55 12.72 2.64
CA PHE A 26 -22.56 13.06 3.65
C PHE A 26 -22.96 14.27 4.52
N GLU A 27 -23.55 15.30 3.92
CA GLU A 27 -24.12 16.44 4.66
C GLU A 27 -25.22 16.00 5.63
N ALA A 28 -26.07 15.05 5.23
CA ALA A 28 -27.08 14.44 6.10
C ALA A 28 -26.43 13.67 7.26
N ILE A 29 -25.35 12.93 7.01
CA ILE A 29 -24.55 12.27 8.07
C ILE A 29 -23.98 13.33 9.04
N GLN A 30 -23.42 14.43 8.53
CA GLN A 30 -22.88 15.49 9.40
C GLN A 30 -23.98 16.20 10.20
N ALA A 31 -25.17 16.40 9.62
CA ALA A 31 -26.32 16.94 10.33
C ALA A 31 -26.80 16.01 11.44
N TRP A 32 -26.81 14.71 11.19
CA TRP A 32 -27.06 13.70 12.23
C TRP A 32 -26.04 13.80 13.35
N ARG A 33 -24.74 13.84 13.03
CA ARG A 33 -23.68 13.97 14.06
C ARG A 33 -23.89 15.20 14.94
N ARG A 34 -24.21 16.35 14.34
CA ARG A 34 -24.47 17.59 15.11
C ARG A 34 -25.63 17.44 16.09
N SER A 35 -26.68 16.70 15.72
CA SER A 35 -27.84 16.44 16.59
C SER A 35 -27.66 15.28 17.57
N HIS A 36 -26.62 14.45 17.39
CA HIS A 36 -26.38 13.23 18.17
C HIS A 36 -24.99 13.23 18.84
N GLY A 37 -24.54 14.38 19.33
CA GLY A 37 -23.32 14.47 20.14
C GLY A 37 -22.02 14.10 19.41
N GLY A 38 -21.98 14.29 18.09
CA GLY A 38 -20.82 13.97 17.23
C GLY A 38 -20.76 12.52 16.75
N VAL A 39 -21.70 11.66 17.19
CA VAL A 39 -21.71 10.22 16.90
C VAL A 39 -22.20 9.95 15.48
N TYR A 40 -21.48 9.09 14.77
CA TYR A 40 -21.87 8.61 13.44
C TYR A 40 -23.11 7.70 13.53
N PRO A 41 -24.05 7.76 12.58
CA PRO A 41 -25.18 6.84 12.58
C PRO A 41 -24.69 5.41 12.33
N ASP A 42 -25.42 4.39 12.79
CA ASP A 42 -25.08 2.99 12.52
C ASP A 42 -25.41 2.56 11.09
N TYR A 43 -26.38 3.24 10.45
CA TYR A 43 -26.89 2.99 9.10
C TYR A 43 -27.35 4.32 8.48
N LEU A 44 -27.65 4.35 7.18
CA LEU A 44 -28.26 5.51 6.53
C LEU A 44 -29.78 5.57 6.73
N VAL A 45 -30.46 4.45 7.02
CA VAL A 45 -31.91 4.41 7.28
C VAL A 45 -32.39 5.43 8.32
N PRO A 46 -31.73 5.62 9.49
CA PRO A 46 -32.12 6.65 10.45
C PRO A 46 -32.12 8.09 9.90
N LEU A 47 -31.27 8.38 8.91
CA LEU A 47 -31.26 9.68 8.23
C LEU A 47 -32.56 9.90 7.44
N LYS A 48 -33.13 8.83 6.88
CA LYS A 48 -34.41 8.87 6.16
C LYS A 48 -35.59 9.05 7.12
N VAL A 49 -35.60 8.30 8.23
CA VAL A 49 -36.66 8.39 9.24
C VAL A 49 -36.69 9.76 9.92
N SER A 50 -35.52 10.37 10.14
CA SER A 50 -35.41 11.72 10.72
C SER A 50 -35.68 12.86 9.73
N GLY A 51 -35.92 12.56 8.45
CA GLY A 51 -36.11 13.56 7.40
C GLY A 51 -34.84 14.31 6.99
N LEU A 52 -33.66 13.90 7.47
CA LEU A 52 -32.37 14.46 7.05
C LEU A 52 -31.99 14.02 5.63
N LEU A 53 -32.57 12.92 5.14
CA LEU A 53 -32.37 12.37 3.81
C LEU A 53 -33.74 12.00 3.22
N PRO A 54 -34.01 12.27 1.93
CA PRO A 54 -35.26 11.83 1.31
C PRO A 54 -35.31 10.30 1.19
N LEU A 55 -36.51 9.74 0.98
CA LEU A 55 -36.71 8.28 0.90
C LEU A 55 -35.88 7.63 -0.22
N ASP A 56 -35.73 8.32 -1.35
CA ASP A 56 -34.91 7.94 -2.51
C ASP A 56 -33.46 8.43 -2.43
N GLY A 57 -33.08 9.13 -1.36
CA GLY A 57 -31.72 9.62 -1.14
C GLY A 57 -30.71 8.50 -0.83
N ALA A 58 -29.44 8.85 -0.98
CA ALA A 58 -28.29 7.95 -0.85
C ALA A 58 -28.28 6.78 -1.85
N ILE A 59 -28.90 6.97 -3.01
CA ILE A 59 -28.88 6.02 -4.12
C ILE A 59 -28.16 6.68 -5.29
N CYS A 60 -27.29 5.93 -5.98
CA CYS A 60 -26.64 6.45 -7.17
C CYS A 60 -27.68 6.85 -8.23
N PRO A 61 -27.66 8.10 -8.74
CA PRO A 61 -28.61 8.54 -9.78
C PRO A 61 -28.62 7.66 -11.02
N ASP A 62 -27.46 7.12 -11.40
CA ASP A 62 -27.34 6.21 -12.55
C ASP A 62 -28.13 4.92 -12.29
N ARG A 63 -28.08 4.39 -11.07
CA ARG A 63 -28.86 3.20 -10.68
C ARG A 63 -30.37 3.49 -10.67
N LEU A 64 -30.78 4.67 -10.21
CA LEU A 64 -32.19 5.09 -10.27
C LEU A 64 -32.68 5.20 -11.71
N SER A 65 -31.82 5.63 -12.64
CA SER A 65 -32.14 5.69 -14.06
C SER A 65 -32.26 4.30 -14.71
N GLU A 66 -31.38 3.36 -14.33
CA GLU A 66 -31.41 1.97 -14.80
C GLU A 66 -32.63 1.19 -14.26
N GLN A 67 -32.99 1.38 -12.99
CA GLN A 67 -34.15 0.72 -12.38
C GLN A 67 -35.49 1.10 -13.03
N LYS A 68 -35.59 2.27 -13.68
CA LYS A 68 -36.79 2.65 -14.44
C LYS A 68 -37.00 1.81 -15.71
N GLY A 69 -36.03 0.98 -16.10
CA GLY A 69 -36.11 0.09 -17.28
C GLY A 69 -35.74 -1.38 -17.05
N ALA A 70 -35.34 -1.79 -15.83
CA ALA A 70 -34.80 -3.14 -15.58
C ALA A 70 -35.78 -4.08 -14.85
N SER A 71 -35.83 -5.32 -15.33
CA SER A 71 -36.41 -6.48 -14.62
C SER A 71 -35.72 -6.71 -13.26
N THR A 72 -36.47 -7.20 -12.29
CA THR A 72 -36.17 -7.40 -10.85
C THR A 72 -34.92 -8.23 -10.48
N ALA A 73 -34.04 -8.55 -11.43
CA ALA A 73 -32.92 -9.48 -11.25
C ALA A 73 -31.67 -8.92 -10.55
N TYR A 74 -31.63 -7.63 -10.19
CA TYR A 74 -30.49 -7.01 -9.48
C TYR A 74 -30.69 -6.91 -7.95
N SER A 75 -31.23 -7.95 -7.33
CA SER A 75 -31.48 -8.04 -5.88
C SER A 75 -30.26 -8.46 -5.04
N GLY A 76 -29.04 -8.30 -5.55
CA GLY A 76 -27.81 -8.67 -4.83
C GLY A 76 -26.94 -7.46 -4.53
N PHE A 77 -26.51 -7.34 -3.27
CA PHE A 77 -25.46 -6.45 -2.73
C PHE A 77 -25.90 -5.02 -2.38
N SER A 78 -26.46 -4.82 -1.18
CA SER A 78 -25.73 -4.65 0.09
C SER A 78 -26.71 -4.82 1.25
N SER A 79 -26.19 -5.03 2.47
CA SER A 79 -26.90 -5.03 3.77
C SER A 79 -27.45 -6.38 4.28
N THR A 80 -26.55 -7.32 4.57
CA THR A 80 -26.92 -8.62 5.16
C THR A 80 -27.13 -8.51 6.68
N ALA A 81 -28.26 -7.94 7.12
CA ALA A 81 -28.93 -8.16 8.41
C ALA A 81 -30.16 -7.23 8.56
N ASP A 82 -31.09 -7.56 9.46
CA ASP A 82 -32.22 -6.70 9.84
C ASP A 82 -31.74 -5.30 10.25
N LEU A 83 -32.45 -4.26 9.78
CA LEU A 83 -32.13 -2.82 9.92
C LEU A 83 -30.99 -2.27 9.03
N ALA A 84 -30.54 -3.03 8.04
CA ALA A 84 -29.44 -2.60 7.17
C ALA A 84 -29.93 -1.80 5.93
N ASP A 85 -29.04 -1.01 5.31
CA ASP A 85 -29.39 -0.06 4.24
C ASP A 85 -29.89 -0.74 2.96
N PRO A 86 -31.03 -0.33 2.35
CA PRO A 86 -31.63 -1.04 1.23
C PRO A 86 -30.65 -1.35 0.08
N PRO A 87 -30.76 -2.53 -0.57
CA PRO A 87 -29.99 -2.84 -1.78
C PRO A 87 -30.21 -1.74 -2.82
N GLY A 88 -29.16 -1.05 -3.24
CA GLY A 88 -29.37 0.21 -3.97
C GLY A 88 -28.50 1.34 -3.47
N THR A 89 -28.45 1.44 -2.15
CA THR A 89 -27.85 2.56 -1.45
C THR A 89 -26.33 2.54 -1.53
N TYR A 90 -25.74 3.72 -1.28
CA TYR A 90 -24.30 3.80 -1.04
C TYR A 90 -23.92 2.89 0.11
N GLN A 91 -22.80 2.17 -0.05
CA GLN A 91 -22.23 1.41 1.04
C GLN A 91 -21.68 2.39 2.07
N TYR A 92 -22.23 2.32 3.29
CA TYR A 92 -21.79 3.10 4.43
C TYR A 92 -20.71 2.34 5.22
N GLU A 93 -19.58 3.00 5.48
CA GLU A 93 -18.37 2.34 6.00
C GLU A 93 -18.08 2.65 7.48
N LEU A 94 -18.84 3.52 8.13
CA LEU A 94 -18.64 3.91 9.54
C LEU A 94 -19.65 3.27 10.53
N SER A 95 -20.27 2.15 10.14
CA SER A 95 -21.22 1.43 11.00
C SER A 95 -20.52 0.73 12.18
N ALA A 96 -20.98 0.98 13.40
CA ALA A 96 -20.55 0.23 14.58
C ALA A 96 -21.32 -1.10 14.76
N LYS A 97 -22.32 -1.38 13.92
CA LYS A 97 -23.07 -2.65 13.93
C LYS A 97 -22.55 -3.64 12.90
N ARG A 98 -21.90 -3.15 11.84
CA ARG A 98 -21.26 -4.00 10.83
C ARG A 98 -19.98 -4.60 11.39
N LYS A 99 -20.05 -5.86 11.76
CA LYS A 99 -18.87 -6.65 12.16
C LYS A 99 -17.90 -6.74 10.99
N LEU A 100 -16.61 -6.61 11.31
CA LEU A 100 -15.55 -6.94 10.37
C LEU A 100 -15.51 -8.46 10.21
N ASP A 101 -15.28 -8.93 8.99
CA ASP A 101 -14.99 -10.34 8.77
C ASP A 101 -13.68 -10.70 9.50
N THR A 102 -13.76 -11.61 10.47
CA THR A 102 -12.63 -12.02 11.30
C THR A 102 -11.66 -12.92 10.54
N PHE A 103 -11.97 -13.32 9.30
CA PHE A 103 -11.12 -14.16 8.47
C PHE A 103 -9.72 -13.56 8.23
N TYR A 104 -9.57 -12.24 8.35
CA TYR A 104 -8.32 -11.51 8.14
C TYR A 104 -7.64 -11.07 9.44
N LEU A 105 -8.07 -11.61 10.58
CA LEU A 105 -7.58 -11.24 11.90
C LEU A 105 -6.92 -12.43 12.58
N PRO A 106 -5.85 -12.19 13.37
CA PRO A 106 -5.22 -13.23 14.16
C PRO A 106 -6.24 -14.08 14.94
N PRO A 107 -5.97 -15.39 15.14
CA PRO A 107 -6.79 -16.22 16.01
C PRO A 107 -6.98 -15.56 17.38
N ASN A 108 -8.22 -15.55 17.87
CA ASN A 108 -8.64 -14.90 19.13
C ASN A 108 -8.59 -13.37 19.15
N SER A 109 -8.54 -12.71 17.99
CA SER A 109 -8.75 -11.26 17.93
C SER A 109 -10.10 -10.89 18.54
N PRO A 110 -10.19 -9.79 19.31
CA PRO A 110 -11.47 -9.33 19.81
C PRO A 110 -12.38 -8.96 18.61
N PRO A 111 -13.71 -8.99 18.80
CA PRO A 111 -14.62 -8.63 17.72
C PRO A 111 -14.42 -7.15 17.37
N TYR A 112 -14.07 -6.88 16.11
CA TYR A 112 -14.00 -5.53 15.58
C TYR A 112 -15.16 -5.23 14.66
N THR A 113 -15.54 -3.97 14.63
CA THR A 113 -16.54 -3.40 13.72
C THR A 113 -15.83 -2.63 12.62
N PHE A 114 -16.56 -2.31 11.54
CA PHE A 114 -16.06 -1.38 10.52
C PHE A 114 -15.74 -0.01 11.13
N HIS A 115 -16.56 0.48 12.06
CA HIS A 115 -16.29 1.72 12.78
C HIS A 115 -14.95 1.68 13.53
N ASP A 116 -14.62 0.60 14.23
CA ASP A 116 -13.34 0.47 14.95
C ASP A 116 -12.15 0.61 13.99
N VAL A 117 -12.21 -0.10 12.87
CA VAL A 117 -11.18 -0.01 11.82
C VAL A 117 -11.06 1.41 11.29
N LYS A 118 -12.18 2.02 10.89
CA LYS A 118 -12.16 3.36 10.29
C LYS A 118 -11.71 4.42 11.29
N SER A 119 -12.07 4.29 12.56
CA SER A 119 -11.62 5.22 13.61
C SER A 119 -10.11 5.20 13.79
N VAL A 120 -9.50 4.01 13.73
CA VAL A 120 -8.03 3.88 13.73
C VAL A 120 -7.45 4.52 12.47
N LEU A 121 -8.03 4.28 11.29
CA LEU A 121 -7.49 4.89 10.06
C LEU A 121 -7.57 6.41 10.12
N LEU A 122 -8.67 6.97 10.61
CA LEU A 122 -8.89 8.42 10.74
C LEU A 122 -7.99 9.09 11.79
N SER A 123 -7.52 8.36 12.80
CA SER A 123 -6.60 8.91 13.80
C SER A 123 -5.17 9.02 13.29
N ARG A 124 -4.87 8.50 12.10
CA ARG A 124 -3.51 8.44 11.55
C ARG A 124 -3.26 9.62 10.59
N PRO A 125 -2.12 10.32 10.73
CA PRO A 125 -1.86 11.57 10.02
C PRO A 125 -1.70 11.45 8.49
N PHE A 126 -1.54 10.23 7.96
CA PHE A 126 -1.29 9.98 6.53
C PHE A 126 -2.49 9.42 5.76
N PHE A 127 -3.63 9.21 6.43
CA PHE A 127 -4.82 8.62 5.81
C PHE A 127 -5.79 9.71 5.38
N GLU A 128 -5.40 10.46 4.35
CA GLU A 128 -6.23 11.55 3.79
C GLU A 128 -7.47 11.04 3.03
N GLN A 129 -7.59 9.72 2.81
CA GLN A 129 -8.61 9.12 1.95
C GLN A 129 -9.40 7.98 2.61
N VAL A 130 -9.84 8.15 3.86
CA VAL A 130 -10.71 7.14 4.51
C VAL A 130 -12.16 7.29 4.01
N PRO A 131 -12.73 6.28 3.31
CA PRO A 131 -14.08 6.40 2.78
C PRO A 131 -15.12 6.31 3.90
N VAL A 132 -16.12 7.19 3.83
CA VAL A 132 -17.35 7.15 4.63
C VAL A 132 -18.49 6.53 3.82
N LEU A 133 -18.56 6.88 2.54
CA LEU A 133 -19.56 6.40 1.59
C LEU A 133 -18.89 5.85 0.34
N ARG A 134 -19.53 4.85 -0.26
CA ARG A 134 -19.06 4.24 -1.49
C ARG A 134 -20.20 3.97 -2.46
N CYS A 135 -19.99 4.34 -3.73
CA CYS A 135 -20.85 3.98 -4.83
C CYS A 135 -20.35 2.70 -5.51
N LEU A 136 -21.19 1.66 -5.49
CA LEU A 136 -20.93 0.37 -6.16
C LEU A 136 -21.51 0.29 -7.58
N SER A 137 -22.23 1.32 -8.03
CA SER A 137 -22.96 1.31 -9.31
C SER A 137 -22.08 1.65 -10.53
N HIS A 138 -21.00 2.39 -10.36
CA HIS A 138 -20.11 2.76 -11.49
C HIS A 138 -19.12 1.66 -11.89
N ARG A 139 -19.50 0.38 -11.80
CA ARG A 139 -18.64 -0.76 -12.19
C ARG A 139 -18.51 -0.96 -13.71
N ALA A 140 -19.24 -0.18 -14.51
CA ALA A 140 -19.56 -0.50 -15.89
C ALA A 140 -18.39 -0.32 -16.88
N ASP A 141 -17.44 0.61 -16.64
CA ASP A 141 -16.12 0.56 -17.28
C ASP A 141 -15.12 -0.02 -16.29
N ARG A 142 -14.68 -1.25 -16.54
CA ARG A 142 -13.82 -2.03 -15.63
C ARG A 142 -12.46 -1.38 -15.30
N SER A 143 -12.15 -0.22 -15.87
CA SER A 143 -10.93 0.55 -15.62
C SER A 143 -11.02 1.48 -14.39
N ASP A 144 -12.19 2.01 -14.06
CA ASP A 144 -12.27 3.21 -13.20
C ASP A 144 -12.56 2.89 -11.72
N GLY A 145 -13.06 1.69 -11.43
CA GLY A 145 -13.20 1.18 -10.06
C GLY A 145 -14.46 1.65 -9.31
N TRP A 146 -14.37 1.69 -7.99
CA TRP A 146 -15.39 2.18 -7.05
C TRP A 146 -15.17 3.65 -6.73
N ARG A 147 -16.27 4.37 -6.52
CA ARG A 147 -16.22 5.78 -6.18
C ARG A 147 -16.48 5.99 -4.70
N ASN A 148 -15.66 6.79 -4.06
CA ASN A 148 -15.60 6.95 -2.61
C ASN A 148 -15.74 8.41 -2.21
N LEU A 149 -16.31 8.67 -1.04
CA LEU A 149 -16.32 9.99 -0.41
C LEU A 149 -15.66 9.91 0.97
N THR A 150 -14.71 10.81 1.26
CA THR A 150 -13.94 10.85 2.52
C THR A 150 -14.64 11.62 3.65
N VAL A 151 -14.12 11.58 4.88
CA VAL A 151 -14.66 12.39 6.00
C VAL A 151 -14.44 13.90 5.80
N GLU A 152 -13.52 14.31 4.94
CA GLU A 152 -13.30 15.69 4.51
C GLU A 152 -14.23 16.08 3.35
N GLY A 153 -15.03 15.14 2.84
CA GLY A 153 -15.91 15.36 1.71
C GLY A 153 -15.21 15.32 0.34
N ASN A 154 -14.00 14.78 0.25
CA ASN A 154 -13.31 14.59 -1.02
C ASN A 154 -13.85 13.36 -1.73
N VAL A 155 -14.04 13.43 -3.06
CA VAL A 155 -14.44 12.27 -3.86
C VAL A 155 -13.26 11.77 -4.68
N TYR A 156 -13.04 10.46 -4.65
CA TYR A 156 -11.96 9.79 -5.37
C TYR A 156 -12.40 8.42 -5.87
N TRP A 157 -11.61 7.87 -6.80
CA TRP A 157 -11.81 6.54 -7.37
C TRP A 157 -10.82 5.56 -6.74
N SER A 158 -11.25 4.32 -6.50
CA SER A 158 -10.41 3.21 -6.03
C SER A 158 -10.71 1.95 -6.81
N GLN A 159 -9.77 1.03 -6.95
CA GLN A 159 -10.08 -0.26 -7.58
C GLN A 159 -11.14 -1.10 -6.84
N VAL A 160 -11.66 -2.14 -7.51
CA VAL A 160 -12.86 -2.94 -7.16
C VAL A 160 -12.76 -3.70 -5.83
N TYR A 161 -11.58 -3.77 -5.21
CA TYR A 161 -11.40 -4.48 -3.97
C TYR A 161 -11.51 -3.50 -2.79
N TRP A 162 -12.34 -3.80 -1.80
CA TRP A 162 -12.39 -3.04 -0.55
C TRP A 162 -11.01 -3.01 0.13
N ALA A 163 -10.18 -4.04 -0.12
CA ALA A 163 -8.80 -4.04 0.29
C ALA A 163 -7.87 -3.23 -0.65
N THR A 164 -8.27 -2.85 -1.88
CA THR A 164 -7.44 -1.97 -2.76
C THR A 164 -7.39 -0.52 -2.31
N LEU A 165 -8.29 -0.05 -1.45
CA LEU A 165 -8.08 1.19 -0.69
C LEU A 165 -6.94 1.10 0.33
N TRP A 166 -6.49 -0.12 0.61
CA TRP A 166 -5.28 -0.36 1.34
C TRP A 166 -4.10 -0.53 0.39
N LEU A 167 -4.31 -0.78 -0.91
CA LEU A 167 -3.28 -1.31 -1.80
C LEU A 167 -2.50 -0.22 -2.55
N ASP A 168 -3.16 0.87 -2.94
CA ASP A 168 -2.53 1.87 -3.81
C ASP A 168 -1.74 2.95 -3.02
N ASP A 169 -2.27 3.41 -1.87
CA ASP A 169 -1.65 4.49 -1.07
C ASP A 169 -1.28 4.10 0.37
N VAL A 170 -1.65 2.89 0.82
CA VAL A 170 -1.38 2.44 2.19
C VAL A 170 -0.29 1.36 2.19
N PRO A 171 0.88 1.61 2.81
CA PRO A 171 1.87 0.59 3.14
C PRO A 171 1.30 -0.77 3.56
N TYR A 172 1.79 -1.88 3.00
CA TYR A 172 1.40 -3.24 3.42
C TYR A 172 1.47 -3.44 4.94
N CYS A 173 2.47 -2.85 5.61
CA CYS A 173 2.59 -2.89 7.07
C CYS A 173 1.44 -2.21 7.81
N ALA A 174 0.79 -1.20 7.23
CA ALA A 174 -0.38 -0.55 7.83
C ALA A 174 -1.69 -1.34 7.63
N ARG A 175 -1.64 -2.43 6.86
CA ARG A 175 -2.74 -3.39 6.64
C ARG A 175 -2.74 -4.53 7.65
N GLU A 176 -1.67 -4.67 8.44
CA GLU A 176 -1.61 -5.73 9.45
C GLU A 176 -2.66 -5.45 10.54
N ALA A 177 -3.59 -6.38 10.76
CA ALA A 177 -4.58 -6.29 11.83
C ALA A 177 -3.97 -5.94 13.18
N ASN A 178 -2.81 -6.52 13.51
CA ASN A 178 -2.09 -6.20 14.75
C ASN A 178 -1.70 -4.72 14.84
N VAL A 179 -1.24 -4.14 13.74
CA VAL A 179 -0.84 -2.74 13.62
C VAL A 179 -2.06 -1.82 13.64
N MET A 180 -3.18 -2.24 13.05
CA MET A 180 -4.44 -1.49 13.09
C MET A 180 -5.02 -1.39 14.49
N PHE A 181 -5.14 -2.50 15.19
CA PHE A 181 -5.85 -2.52 16.46
C PHE A 181 -4.96 -2.23 17.66
N GLY A 182 -3.80 -1.61 17.44
CA GLY A 182 -2.86 -1.24 18.51
C GLY A 182 -2.27 -2.43 19.26
N LEU A 183 -2.44 -3.66 18.75
CA LEU A 183 -1.75 -4.86 19.27
C LEU A 183 -0.26 -4.80 18.94
N LYS A 184 0.11 -3.99 17.93
CA LYS A 184 1.42 -3.45 17.63
C LYS A 184 1.25 -1.96 17.28
N GLY A 185 2.22 -1.12 17.62
CA GLY A 185 2.19 0.29 17.25
C GLY A 185 2.12 0.48 15.72
N PRO A 186 1.58 1.61 15.23
CA PRO A 186 1.67 1.94 13.81
C PRO A 186 3.13 1.93 13.36
N PRO A 187 3.44 1.63 12.07
CA PRO A 187 4.80 1.53 11.56
C PRO A 187 5.59 2.82 11.54
N PHE A 188 4.93 3.89 11.96
CA PHE A 188 5.39 5.22 11.74
C PHE A 188 5.90 5.73 13.07
N HIS A 189 7.21 5.91 13.04
CA HIS A 189 7.94 6.84 13.86
C HIS A 189 8.37 6.29 15.22
N THR A 190 9.68 6.03 15.31
CA THR A 190 10.38 7.02 16.13
C THR A 190 10.29 8.34 15.35
N ASP A 191 9.75 9.43 15.92
CA ASP A 191 9.70 10.74 15.23
C ASP A 191 11.11 11.29 14.92
N ARG A 192 12.13 10.47 15.18
CA ARG A 192 13.53 10.69 14.94
C ARG A 192 13.80 10.67 13.45
N ALA A 193 14.13 11.85 12.92
CA ALA A 193 14.82 11.96 11.65
C ALA A 193 16.15 11.18 11.70
N PRO A 194 16.71 10.78 10.54
CA PRO A 194 18.02 10.15 10.49
C PRO A 194 19.06 10.97 11.26
N THR A 195 19.78 10.32 12.18
CA THR A 195 20.89 10.97 12.91
C THR A 195 22.18 11.03 12.07
N LEU A 196 22.20 10.35 10.93
CA LEU A 196 23.34 10.28 10.02
C LEU A 196 23.20 11.36 8.94
N PRO A 197 24.14 12.32 8.83
CA PRO A 197 24.06 13.38 7.83
C PRO A 197 24.02 12.87 6.39
N CYS A 198 24.65 11.74 6.10
CA CYS A 198 24.65 11.13 4.76
C CYS A 198 23.33 10.42 4.42
N ALA A 199 22.51 10.05 5.40
CA ALA A 199 21.30 9.26 5.16
C ALA A 199 20.16 10.14 4.61
N LEU A 200 19.41 9.59 3.65
CA LEU A 200 18.16 10.16 3.18
C LEU A 200 16.97 9.63 4.01
N ASP A 201 15.97 10.47 4.22
CA ASP A 201 14.80 10.14 5.03
C ASP A 201 13.72 9.41 4.23
N LEU A 202 13.82 8.08 4.17
CA LEU A 202 12.85 7.24 3.45
C LEU A 202 11.49 7.08 4.16
N ARG A 203 11.25 7.69 5.32
CA ARG A 203 10.03 7.45 6.12
C ARG A 203 8.75 7.73 5.33
N LYS A 204 8.74 8.77 4.49
CA LYS A 204 7.59 9.12 3.63
C LYS A 204 7.29 8.06 2.56
N TRP A 205 8.27 7.23 2.20
CA TRP A 205 8.13 6.16 1.21
C TRP A 205 7.96 4.78 1.83
N ALA A 206 8.35 4.60 3.10
CA ALA A 206 8.39 3.30 3.77
C ALA A 206 7.01 2.64 3.77
N CYS A 207 6.94 1.46 3.16
CA CYS A 207 5.68 0.77 2.92
C CYS A 207 5.58 -0.61 3.60
N ALA A 208 6.63 -1.01 4.34
CA ALA A 208 6.75 -2.30 4.98
C ALA A 208 7.76 -2.25 6.13
N PHE A 209 7.63 -3.20 7.05
CA PHE A 209 8.73 -3.55 7.94
C PHE A 209 9.44 -4.78 7.41
N GLY A 210 10.77 -4.74 7.41
CA GLY A 210 11.52 -5.95 7.09
C GLY A 210 11.34 -7.03 8.16
N ASP A 211 11.04 -6.71 9.41
CA ASP A 211 11.01 -7.68 10.51
C ASP A 211 9.81 -8.65 10.53
N HIS A 212 8.80 -8.41 9.70
CA HIS A 212 7.66 -9.29 9.47
C HIS A 212 7.55 -9.64 7.99
N ALA A 213 6.86 -10.73 7.65
CA ALA A 213 6.64 -11.06 6.25
C ALA A 213 5.75 -9.99 5.56
N TRP A 214 6.38 -9.11 4.77
CA TRP A 214 5.74 -7.95 4.15
C TRP A 214 5.31 -8.16 2.69
N TRP A 215 5.78 -9.24 2.08
CA TRP A 215 5.74 -9.45 0.63
C TRP A 215 4.68 -10.48 0.19
N TRP A 216 3.82 -10.91 1.11
CA TRP A 216 2.76 -11.87 0.82
C TRP A 216 1.53 -11.18 0.22
N SER A 217 1.24 -11.50 -1.03
CA SER A 217 -0.04 -11.23 -1.67
C SER A 217 -0.94 -12.47 -1.53
N TRP A 218 -2.22 -12.23 -1.31
CA TRP A 218 -3.32 -13.21 -1.28
C TRP A 218 -3.32 -14.13 -2.55
N PRO A 219 -3.83 -15.39 -2.52
CA PRO A 219 -4.55 -16.03 -1.44
C PRO A 219 -3.84 -17.22 -0.83
N ASN A 220 -2.96 -16.92 0.12
CA ASN A 220 -2.54 -17.88 1.13
C ASN A 220 -2.77 -17.28 2.54
N PHE A 221 -3.90 -16.61 2.81
CA PHE A 221 -4.28 -16.31 4.20
C PHE A 221 -4.78 -17.56 4.93
N GLU A 222 -4.12 -18.72 4.75
CA GLU A 222 -4.10 -19.71 5.82
C GLU A 222 -3.18 -19.14 6.91
N GLU A 223 -3.74 -18.21 7.70
CA GLU A 223 -3.10 -17.46 8.80
C GLU A 223 -2.58 -18.35 9.94
N GLY A 224 -2.61 -19.68 9.78
CA GLY A 224 -2.02 -20.64 10.69
C GLY A 224 -0.47 -20.63 10.67
N ALA A 225 0.12 -21.78 10.97
CA ALA A 225 1.56 -21.99 11.16
C ALA A 225 2.49 -21.51 10.01
N ASN A 226 1.95 -21.06 8.87
CA ASN A 226 2.71 -20.63 7.70
C ASN A 226 3.23 -19.19 7.78
N ARG A 227 2.56 -18.26 8.50
CA ARG A 227 3.05 -16.86 8.62
C ARG A 227 4.36 -16.78 9.42
N GLN A 228 4.51 -17.63 10.44
CA GLN A 228 5.77 -17.80 11.19
C GLN A 228 6.91 -18.35 10.32
N ARG A 229 6.61 -18.95 9.17
CA ARG A 229 7.59 -19.58 8.26
C ARG A 229 7.84 -18.75 7.00
N ALA A 230 7.15 -17.63 6.79
CA ALA A 230 7.45 -16.74 5.68
C ALA A 230 8.79 -16.02 5.92
N ALA A 231 9.46 -15.62 4.83
CA ALA A 231 10.77 -14.97 4.97
C ALA A 231 10.57 -13.53 5.42
N HIS A 232 11.38 -13.11 6.38
CA HIS A 232 11.40 -11.74 6.89
C HIS A 232 12.83 -11.43 7.31
N LEU A 233 13.15 -10.15 7.41
CA LEU A 233 14.42 -9.57 7.82
C LEU A 233 14.43 -9.21 9.31
N ARG A 234 13.77 -9.98 10.18
CA ARG A 234 13.72 -9.70 11.63
C ARG A 234 15.10 -9.58 12.26
N GLY A 235 16.01 -10.50 11.94
CA GLY A 235 17.38 -10.40 12.45
C GLY A 235 18.22 -9.32 11.77
N PHE A 236 17.73 -8.68 10.69
CA PHE A 236 18.36 -7.47 10.15
C PHE A 236 17.85 -6.21 10.85
N PHE A 237 16.55 -6.12 11.13
CA PHE A 237 15.96 -4.93 11.76
C PHE A 237 15.99 -4.96 13.30
N HIS A 238 16.03 -6.14 13.92
CA HIS A 238 16.06 -6.37 15.39
C HIS A 238 14.87 -5.79 16.18
N GLU A 239 13.68 -5.65 15.58
CA GLU A 239 12.47 -5.05 16.22
C GLU A 239 12.62 -3.59 16.67
N GLU A 240 13.81 -3.00 16.51
CA GLU A 240 14.13 -1.62 16.81
C GLU A 240 14.19 -0.81 15.51
N HIS A 241 13.24 0.11 15.36
CA HIS A 241 13.17 1.05 14.24
C HIS A 241 13.88 2.36 14.58
N GLY A 242 14.40 3.06 13.57
CA GLY A 242 15.13 4.32 13.77
C GLY A 242 16.50 4.12 14.41
N ARG A 243 17.24 3.09 13.95
CA ARG A 243 18.57 2.75 14.46
C ARG A 243 19.64 2.85 13.37
N THR A 244 20.88 2.98 13.81
CA THR A 244 22.05 2.84 12.96
C THR A 244 22.52 1.38 12.94
N LEU A 245 22.85 0.86 11.76
CA LEU A 245 23.52 -0.43 11.58
C LEU A 245 24.81 -0.22 10.78
N SER A 246 25.94 -0.65 11.31
CA SER A 246 27.23 -0.63 10.60
C SER A 246 27.40 -1.92 9.79
N LEU A 247 27.61 -1.80 8.48
CA LEU A 247 27.91 -2.91 7.56
C LEU A 247 29.14 -2.53 6.74
N ASN A 248 30.17 -3.39 6.75
CA ASN A 248 31.43 -3.17 6.01
C ASN A 248 32.07 -1.78 6.22
N GLY A 249 31.92 -1.21 7.42
CA GLY A 249 32.45 0.12 7.76
C GLY A 249 31.57 1.31 7.34
N THR A 250 30.39 1.05 6.77
CA THR A 250 29.38 2.06 6.45
C THR A 250 28.24 2.01 7.45
N ASP A 251 27.88 3.15 8.01
CA ASP A 251 26.71 3.30 8.87
C ASP A 251 25.43 3.54 8.06
N TRP A 252 24.38 2.79 8.39
CA TRP A 252 23.09 2.83 7.71
C TRP A 252 21.98 3.20 8.69
N TRP A 253 21.14 4.16 8.32
CA TRP A 253 19.90 4.45 9.06
C TRP A 253 18.79 3.51 8.62
N LEU A 254 18.26 2.72 9.55
CA LEU A 254 17.21 1.75 9.30
C LEU A 254 15.89 2.19 9.94
N ASP A 255 14.91 2.52 9.10
CA ASP A 255 13.61 3.03 9.56
C ASP A 255 12.41 2.35 8.89
N GLY A 256 12.66 1.50 7.90
CA GLY A 256 11.60 0.82 7.17
C GLY A 256 12.10 0.22 5.87
N LEU A 257 11.15 -0.24 5.06
CA LEU A 257 11.40 -0.82 3.74
C LEU A 257 10.40 -0.25 2.74
N VAL A 258 10.91 0.21 1.60
CA VAL A 258 10.12 0.66 0.46
C VAL A 258 10.11 -0.45 -0.58
N GLN A 259 8.98 -1.12 -0.78
CA GLN A 259 8.80 -2.12 -1.83
C GLN A 259 7.98 -1.53 -2.98
N LEU A 260 8.44 -1.79 -4.21
CA LEU A 260 7.67 -1.51 -5.42
C LEU A 260 7.14 -2.79 -6.05
N GLN A 261 6.22 -2.59 -7.00
CA GLN A 261 5.58 -3.68 -7.74
C GLN A 261 6.56 -4.36 -8.70
N GLY A 262 6.58 -5.69 -8.69
CA GLY A 262 7.10 -6.52 -9.77
C GLY A 262 5.95 -7.12 -10.59
N ARG A 263 6.26 -7.81 -11.69
CA ARG A 263 5.26 -8.50 -12.50
C ARG A 263 4.80 -9.79 -11.83
N ILE A 264 3.57 -9.81 -11.34
CA ILE A 264 2.93 -11.03 -10.87
C ILE A 264 2.18 -11.64 -12.07
N GLN A 265 2.75 -12.66 -12.71
CA GLN A 265 1.97 -13.51 -13.62
C GLN A 265 1.42 -14.68 -12.82
N LEU A 266 0.15 -14.60 -12.42
CA LEU A 266 -0.57 -15.78 -11.94
C LEU A 266 -1.00 -16.59 -13.17
N LYS A 267 -0.36 -17.74 -13.42
CA LYS A 267 -0.83 -18.72 -14.43
C LYS A 267 -1.41 -19.95 -13.72
N GLY A 268 -2.62 -20.33 -14.12
CA GLY A 268 -3.30 -21.58 -13.72
C GLY A 268 -4.78 -21.38 -13.36
N GLU A 269 -5.62 -22.38 -13.64
CA GLU A 269 -7.09 -22.38 -13.42
C GLU A 269 -7.51 -21.99 -11.97
N LYS A 270 -6.64 -22.23 -10.98
CA LYS A 270 -6.86 -21.81 -9.58
C LYS A 270 -6.74 -20.30 -9.34
N TYR A 271 -6.12 -19.56 -10.26
CA TYR A 271 -5.74 -18.16 -10.10
C TYR A 271 -6.21 -17.26 -11.26
N GLU A 272 -6.94 -17.78 -12.25
CA GLU A 272 -7.54 -16.97 -13.33
C GLU A 272 -8.55 -15.93 -12.80
N ASN A 273 -9.10 -16.17 -11.59
CA ASN A 273 -9.99 -15.23 -10.90
C ASN A 273 -9.27 -14.35 -9.87
N ALA A 274 -7.96 -14.53 -9.68
CA ALA A 274 -7.16 -13.62 -8.88
C ALA A 274 -6.90 -12.39 -9.74
N TRP A 275 -7.81 -11.42 -9.61
CA TRP A 275 -7.69 -10.04 -10.10
C TRP A 275 -6.22 -9.60 -10.07
N ASP A 276 -5.73 -8.87 -11.08
CA ASP A 276 -4.37 -8.30 -11.11
C ASP A 276 -4.14 -7.41 -9.88
N ILE A 277 -3.80 -8.01 -8.74
CA ILE A 277 -3.61 -7.28 -7.49
C ILE A 277 -2.21 -6.67 -7.55
N ASN A 278 -2.13 -5.45 -8.08
CA ASN A 278 -0.99 -4.58 -7.84
C ASN A 278 -1.08 -4.14 -6.36
N VAL A 279 -0.29 -4.81 -5.52
CA VAL A 279 -0.29 -4.62 -4.05
C VAL A 279 0.62 -3.47 -3.62
N PHE A 280 1.53 -3.08 -4.52
CA PHE A 280 2.49 -2.00 -4.34
C PHE A 280 2.42 -1.06 -5.55
N THR A 281 2.82 0.19 -5.35
CA THR A 281 3.01 1.14 -6.46
C THR A 281 4.19 0.71 -7.34
N SER A 282 4.17 1.10 -8.62
CA SER A 282 5.33 0.94 -9.51
C SER A 282 6.39 2.03 -9.32
N LYS A 283 6.10 3.09 -8.56
CA LYS A 283 7.05 4.17 -8.30
C LYS A 283 6.76 4.93 -6.99
N GLN A 284 7.83 5.40 -6.36
CA GLN A 284 7.82 6.41 -5.32
C GLN A 284 8.62 7.62 -5.82
N THR A 285 8.11 8.83 -5.65
CA THR A 285 8.68 10.01 -6.30
C THR A 285 8.91 11.16 -5.33
N GLY A 286 9.85 12.03 -5.67
CA GLY A 286 10.05 13.31 -5.00
C GLY A 286 10.59 13.23 -3.58
N LEU A 287 11.47 12.26 -3.28
CA LEU A 287 12.20 12.26 -2.01
C LEU A 287 13.18 13.43 -1.99
N ASP A 288 13.09 14.26 -0.95
CA ASP A 288 13.94 15.43 -0.79
C ASP A 288 15.42 15.04 -0.61
N VAL A 289 16.30 15.52 -1.51
CA VAL A 289 17.76 15.34 -1.42
C VAL A 289 18.45 16.66 -1.09
N GLY A 290 18.15 17.70 -1.87
CA GLY A 290 18.51 19.10 -1.62
C GLY A 290 20.00 19.41 -1.52
N ARG A 291 20.88 18.62 -2.15
CA ARG A 291 22.34 18.78 -2.01
C ARG A 291 23.14 18.20 -3.19
N SER A 292 24.38 18.67 -3.35
CA SER A 292 25.38 18.04 -4.21
C SER A 292 26.12 16.92 -3.46
N PHE A 293 26.61 15.92 -4.19
CA PHE A 293 27.33 14.76 -3.62
C PHE A 293 28.14 14.06 -4.74
N LYS A 294 29.24 13.37 -4.42
CA LYS A 294 30.03 12.63 -5.40
C LYS A 294 29.59 11.19 -5.59
N ARG A 295 29.07 10.56 -4.54
CA ARG A 295 28.68 9.15 -4.55
C ARG A 295 27.40 8.92 -3.75
N ALA A 296 26.59 7.97 -4.18
CA ALA A 296 25.50 7.42 -3.40
C ALA A 296 25.70 5.92 -3.20
N ALA A 297 25.16 5.38 -2.11
CA ALA A 297 25.06 3.94 -1.89
C ALA A 297 23.70 3.61 -1.27
N TRP A 298 23.17 2.42 -1.54
CA TRP A 298 21.91 2.00 -0.95
C TRP A 298 21.83 0.50 -0.68
N LEU A 299 21.01 0.15 0.31
CA LEU A 299 20.67 -1.21 0.67
C LEU A 299 19.38 -1.65 -0.01
N GLN A 300 19.41 -2.81 -0.66
CA GLN A 300 18.31 -3.30 -1.48
C GLN A 300 18.18 -4.82 -1.50
N GLY A 301 17.10 -5.28 -2.12
CA GLY A 301 16.86 -6.66 -2.46
C GLY A 301 15.66 -6.79 -3.38
N THR A 302 15.32 -8.03 -3.71
CA THR A 302 14.09 -8.34 -4.46
C THR A 302 13.30 -9.44 -3.78
N VAL A 303 11.97 -9.38 -3.86
CA VAL A 303 11.08 -10.43 -3.31
C VAL A 303 11.12 -11.70 -4.15
N TRP A 304 11.11 -11.52 -5.47
CA TRP A 304 11.07 -12.60 -6.46
C TRP A 304 12.34 -12.60 -7.30
N THR A 305 12.57 -13.70 -7.99
CA THR A 305 13.70 -13.83 -8.92
C THR A 305 13.40 -13.16 -10.25
N ALA A 306 14.48 -12.78 -10.94
CA ALA A 306 14.50 -12.39 -12.35
C ALA A 306 15.68 -13.07 -13.04
N SER A 307 15.82 -12.90 -14.36
CA SER A 307 17.00 -13.40 -15.06
C SER A 307 18.22 -12.53 -14.75
N PRO A 308 19.43 -13.10 -14.58
CA PRO A 308 20.65 -12.32 -14.46
C PRO A 308 20.81 -11.34 -15.65
N GLY A 309 21.15 -10.09 -15.36
CA GLY A 309 21.24 -9.01 -16.34
C GLY A 309 19.94 -8.24 -16.58
N GLU A 310 18.80 -8.73 -16.08
CA GLU A 310 17.51 -8.04 -16.19
C GLU A 310 17.44 -6.85 -15.22
N THR A 311 16.95 -5.70 -15.69
CA THR A 311 16.73 -4.54 -14.82
C THR A 311 15.44 -4.72 -14.02
N THR A 312 15.54 -4.68 -12.69
CA THR A 312 14.39 -4.82 -11.78
C THR A 312 13.76 -3.48 -11.42
N GLY A 313 14.55 -2.40 -11.47
CA GLY A 313 14.12 -1.04 -11.17
C GLY A 313 15.24 -0.02 -11.37
N SER A 314 15.05 1.19 -10.90
CA SER A 314 16.08 2.24 -10.92
C SER A 314 15.84 3.28 -9.83
N LEU A 315 16.92 3.90 -9.37
CA LEU A 315 16.88 5.21 -8.73
C LEU A 315 17.02 6.29 -9.82
N VAL A 316 16.17 7.31 -9.81
CA VAL A 316 16.23 8.44 -10.74
C VAL A 316 16.53 9.70 -9.95
N TRP A 317 17.68 10.30 -10.21
CA TRP A 317 18.17 11.49 -9.53
C TRP A 317 17.84 12.73 -10.36
N HIS A 318 17.10 13.67 -9.78
CA HIS A 318 16.66 14.90 -10.44
C HIS A 318 17.55 16.06 -9.99
N TYR A 319 18.27 16.66 -10.93
CA TYR A 319 19.16 17.79 -10.68
C TYR A 319 18.42 19.11 -10.81
N ALA A 320 18.92 20.11 -10.09
CA ALA A 320 18.54 21.50 -10.30
C ALA A 320 18.74 21.87 -11.79
N GLY A 321 17.69 22.42 -12.39
CA GLY A 321 17.64 22.69 -13.84
C GLY A 321 16.97 21.60 -14.67
N GLY A 322 16.38 20.57 -14.04
CA GLY A 322 15.49 19.60 -14.69
C GLY A 322 16.19 18.46 -15.44
N VAL A 323 17.50 18.33 -15.29
CA VAL A 323 18.26 17.18 -15.81
C VAL A 323 18.05 15.98 -14.89
N THR A 324 17.99 14.77 -15.46
CA THR A 324 17.83 13.54 -14.67
C THR A 324 18.91 12.53 -15.00
N GLU A 325 19.42 11.82 -14.01
CA GLU A 325 20.31 10.66 -14.18
C GLU A 325 19.67 9.41 -13.60
N ARG A 326 19.86 8.27 -14.26
CA ARG A 326 19.23 7.00 -13.86
C ARG A 326 20.30 5.99 -13.44
N ALA A 327 20.17 5.49 -12.22
CA ALA A 327 20.97 4.37 -11.72
C ALA A 327 20.14 3.08 -11.78
N PRO A 328 20.38 2.18 -12.75
CA PRO A 328 19.61 0.95 -12.87
C PRO A 328 20.00 -0.06 -11.79
N ILE A 329 19.01 -0.83 -11.34
CA ILE A 329 19.19 -1.98 -10.44
C ILE A 329 19.07 -3.24 -11.29
N VAL A 330 20.16 -3.98 -11.46
CA VAL A 330 20.25 -5.14 -12.34
C VAL A 330 20.33 -6.42 -11.52
N TYR A 331 19.41 -7.35 -11.76
CA TYR A 331 19.39 -8.65 -11.09
C TYR A 331 20.66 -9.45 -11.42
N GLY A 332 21.27 -10.05 -10.41
CA GLY A 332 22.52 -10.79 -10.50
C GLY A 332 23.77 -9.92 -10.41
N ARG A 333 23.73 -8.65 -10.85
CA ARG A 333 24.88 -7.71 -10.77
C ARG A 333 24.84 -6.84 -9.52
N ASP A 334 23.67 -6.29 -9.20
CA ASP A 334 23.50 -5.32 -8.11
C ASP A 334 22.59 -5.83 -6.99
N THR A 335 21.74 -6.81 -7.31
CA THR A 335 20.80 -7.39 -6.35
C THR A 335 20.45 -8.83 -6.71
N ALA A 336 19.88 -9.57 -5.76
CA ALA A 336 19.17 -10.81 -6.04
C ALA A 336 18.02 -10.99 -5.04
N ARG A 337 17.37 -12.15 -5.06
CA ARG A 337 16.27 -12.45 -4.14
C ARG A 337 16.74 -12.40 -2.69
N PHE A 338 16.01 -11.70 -1.82
CA PHE A 338 16.41 -11.48 -0.42
C PHE A 338 16.42 -12.75 0.43
N TRP A 339 15.86 -13.85 -0.07
CA TRP A 339 16.02 -15.16 0.54
C TRP A 339 16.34 -16.22 -0.51
N ALA A 340 17.09 -17.25 -0.11
CA ALA A 340 17.43 -18.40 -0.94
C ALA A 340 17.44 -19.68 -0.10
N ASP A 341 17.09 -20.80 -0.71
CA ASP A 341 17.43 -22.11 -0.15
C ASP A 341 18.87 -22.51 -0.52
N GLU A 342 19.34 -23.64 0.01
CA GLU A 342 20.70 -24.15 -0.23
C GLU A 342 20.99 -24.42 -1.71
N LYS A 343 19.99 -24.85 -2.49
CA LYS A 343 20.18 -25.08 -3.92
C LYS A 343 20.38 -23.74 -4.64
N GLN A 344 19.57 -22.74 -4.31
CA GLN A 344 19.63 -21.42 -4.90
C GLN A 344 20.95 -20.71 -4.54
N THR A 345 21.42 -20.79 -3.29
CA THR A 345 22.74 -20.23 -2.91
C THR A 345 23.88 -20.88 -3.70
N GLN A 346 23.78 -22.18 -4.01
CA GLN A 346 24.78 -22.85 -4.83
C GLN A 346 24.76 -22.45 -6.30
N THR A 347 23.58 -22.21 -6.88
CA THR A 347 23.45 -21.77 -8.28
C THR A 347 23.78 -20.29 -8.48
N GLU A 348 23.65 -19.48 -7.43
CA GLU A 348 23.85 -18.03 -7.49
C GLU A 348 25.26 -17.59 -7.03
N LYS A 349 26.23 -18.53 -6.94
CA LYS A 349 27.60 -18.23 -6.47
C LYS A 349 28.32 -17.16 -7.29
N GLU A 350 28.00 -17.05 -8.57
CA GLU A 350 28.60 -16.08 -9.50
C GLU A 350 27.86 -14.74 -9.53
N LEU A 351 26.73 -14.62 -8.81
CA LEU A 351 26.01 -13.36 -8.67
C LEU A 351 26.66 -12.47 -7.61
N VAL A 352 26.16 -11.24 -7.51
CA VAL A 352 26.52 -10.29 -6.45
C VAL A 352 26.45 -10.94 -5.06
N GLN A 353 27.50 -10.72 -4.27
CA GLN A 353 27.55 -11.22 -2.91
C GLN A 353 26.81 -10.26 -1.97
N PRO A 354 26.04 -10.78 -1.00
CA PRO A 354 25.30 -9.93 -0.09
C PRO A 354 26.22 -9.23 0.92
N VAL A 355 25.92 -7.97 1.23
CA VAL A 355 26.59 -7.20 2.30
C VAL A 355 26.19 -7.70 3.69
N TRP A 356 25.04 -8.36 3.79
CA TRP A 356 24.55 -9.00 5.01
C TRP A 356 23.84 -10.32 4.69
N ARG A 357 24.07 -11.34 5.52
CA ARG A 357 23.37 -12.62 5.42
C ARG A 357 23.06 -13.22 6.79
N GLN A 358 21.96 -13.96 6.87
CA GLN A 358 21.60 -14.75 8.04
C GLN A 358 21.06 -16.11 7.61
N HIS A 359 21.51 -17.16 8.27
CA HIS A 359 20.95 -18.50 8.11
C HIS A 359 19.77 -18.66 9.07
N GLU A 360 18.65 -19.16 8.56
CA GLU A 360 17.52 -19.60 9.37
C GLU A 360 17.33 -21.12 9.16
N THR A 361 17.31 -21.84 10.27
CA THR A 361 17.26 -23.30 10.27
C THR A 361 15.83 -23.82 10.19
N LYS A 362 15.69 -25.08 9.77
CA LYS A 362 14.41 -25.78 9.76
C LYS A 362 13.75 -25.84 11.15
N LYS A 363 14.56 -25.87 12.21
CA LYS A 363 14.06 -25.89 13.60
C LYS A 363 13.41 -24.57 13.99
N GLU A 364 13.94 -23.44 13.52
CA GLU A 364 13.45 -22.10 13.85
C GLU A 364 12.24 -21.70 13.02
N VAL A 365 12.29 -21.94 11.70
CA VAL A 365 11.30 -21.38 10.75
C VAL A 365 10.67 -22.43 9.83
N GLY A 366 10.82 -23.72 10.15
CA GLY A 366 10.20 -24.84 9.43
C GLY A 366 10.84 -25.19 8.09
N LYS A 367 11.89 -24.48 7.65
CA LYS A 367 12.70 -24.77 6.45
C LYS A 367 14.11 -24.18 6.57
N GLU A 368 15.05 -24.75 5.82
CA GLU A 368 16.39 -24.21 5.64
C GLU A 368 16.36 -23.06 4.63
N ARG A 369 16.87 -21.88 5.02
CA ARG A 369 17.04 -20.75 4.09
C ARG A 369 18.08 -19.74 4.57
N TRP A 370 18.59 -18.97 3.64
CA TRP A 370 19.45 -17.82 3.87
C TRP A 370 18.70 -16.54 3.54
N LEU A 371 18.73 -15.57 4.44
CA LEU A 371 18.32 -14.18 4.21
C LEU A 371 19.54 -13.37 3.75
N ARG A 372 19.34 -12.42 2.85
CA ARG A 372 20.40 -11.71 2.13
C ARG A 372 19.98 -10.27 1.81
N ILE A 373 20.86 -9.31 2.08
CA ILE A 373 20.72 -7.90 1.67
C ILE A 373 21.92 -7.51 0.82
N TYR A 374 21.68 -6.67 -0.18
CA TYR A 374 22.68 -6.25 -1.17
C TYR A 374 22.92 -4.75 -1.07
N GLU A 375 24.14 -4.35 -1.38
CA GLU A 375 24.55 -2.96 -1.48
C GLU A 375 24.85 -2.64 -2.94
N GLN A 376 24.43 -1.47 -3.39
CA GLN A 376 24.82 -0.92 -4.67
C GLN A 376 25.39 0.49 -4.46
N GLU A 377 26.50 0.76 -5.12
CA GLU A 377 27.12 2.08 -5.17
C GLU A 377 26.89 2.73 -6.54
N TRP A 378 26.85 4.06 -6.55
CA TRP A 378 26.71 4.85 -7.76
C TRP A 378 27.51 6.15 -7.66
N THR A 379 28.36 6.38 -8.66
CA THR A 379 29.10 7.63 -8.81
C THR A 379 28.21 8.67 -9.49
N ASN A 380 28.05 9.83 -8.85
CA ASN A 380 27.32 10.94 -9.43
C ASN A 380 28.11 11.49 -10.64
N PRO A 381 27.57 11.45 -11.88
CA PRO A 381 28.26 11.98 -13.05
C PRO A 381 28.38 13.51 -13.03
N ARG A 382 27.67 14.18 -12.13
CA ARG A 382 27.60 15.65 -11.96
C ARG A 382 27.78 16.01 -10.48
N PRO A 383 28.96 15.79 -9.89
CA PRO A 383 29.17 15.90 -8.45
C PRO A 383 28.96 17.32 -7.90
N GLU A 384 29.17 18.34 -8.73
CA GLU A 384 29.00 19.75 -8.36
C GLU A 384 27.56 20.25 -8.51
N ALA A 385 26.70 19.50 -9.22
CA ALA A 385 25.31 19.89 -9.42
C ALA A 385 24.46 19.44 -8.23
N VAL A 386 23.57 20.34 -7.78
CA VAL A 386 22.60 20.01 -6.72
C VAL A 386 21.59 19.01 -7.27
N VAL A 387 21.40 17.91 -6.54
CA VAL A 387 20.29 16.99 -6.74
C VAL A 387 19.13 17.46 -5.86
N GLU A 388 18.01 17.80 -6.47
CA GLU A 388 16.80 18.29 -5.79
C GLU A 388 16.04 17.13 -5.16
N SER A 389 15.79 16.08 -5.94
CA SER A 389 14.98 14.96 -5.51
C SER A 389 15.42 13.62 -6.10
N LEU A 390 14.90 12.55 -5.49
CA LEU A 390 15.08 11.17 -5.92
C LEU A 390 13.72 10.53 -6.19
N ASP A 391 13.64 9.69 -7.21
CA ASP A 391 12.55 8.73 -7.41
C ASP A 391 13.09 7.29 -7.32
N PHE A 392 12.25 6.37 -6.85
CA PHE A 392 12.46 4.93 -6.95
C PHE A 392 11.39 4.34 -7.88
N VAL A 393 11.81 3.67 -8.96
CA VAL A 393 10.90 3.19 -10.01
C VAL A 393 11.15 1.71 -10.28
N SER A 394 10.10 0.89 -10.34
CA SER A 394 10.22 -0.51 -10.72
C SER A 394 10.12 -0.72 -12.23
N ASN A 395 10.72 -1.80 -12.72
CA ASN A 395 10.42 -2.32 -14.05
C ASN A 395 9.20 -3.25 -13.96
N THR A 396 8.03 -2.74 -14.32
CA THR A 396 6.77 -3.50 -14.25
C THR A 396 6.69 -4.69 -15.21
N ASN A 397 7.63 -4.81 -16.15
CA ASN A 397 7.77 -6.00 -17.00
C ASN A 397 8.59 -7.11 -16.32
N CYS A 398 9.41 -6.76 -15.33
CA CYS A 398 10.28 -7.69 -14.62
C CYS A 398 9.52 -8.38 -13.49
N ARG A 399 9.69 -9.70 -13.34
CA ARG A 399 9.04 -10.48 -12.26
C ARG A 399 9.51 -10.07 -10.87
N ALA A 400 10.80 -9.73 -10.73
CA ALA A 400 11.37 -9.33 -9.45
C ALA A 400 10.71 -8.04 -8.95
N ALA A 401 10.14 -8.08 -7.75
CA ALA A 401 9.66 -6.88 -7.05
C ALA A 401 10.81 -6.29 -6.23
N PRO A 402 11.37 -5.12 -6.63
CA PRO A 402 12.51 -4.54 -5.93
C PRO A 402 12.06 -3.85 -4.64
N PHE A 403 12.95 -3.82 -3.65
CA PHE A 403 12.77 -3.01 -2.46
C PHE A 403 14.06 -2.30 -2.06
N LEU A 404 13.88 -1.20 -1.33
CA LEU A 404 14.91 -0.31 -0.82
C LEU A 404 14.79 -0.23 0.71
N ILE A 405 15.91 -0.27 1.41
CA ILE A 405 15.96 -0.20 2.89
C ILE A 405 16.54 1.14 3.35
N ALA A 406 17.65 1.57 2.76
CA ALA A 406 18.37 2.78 3.17
C ALA A 406 19.12 3.36 1.97
N VAL A 407 19.30 4.69 1.96
CA VAL A 407 20.09 5.41 0.95
C VAL A 407 20.99 6.40 1.66
N ASN A 408 22.28 6.39 1.30
CA ASN A 408 23.27 7.35 1.74
C ASN A 408 23.84 8.13 0.55
N VAL A 409 24.13 9.42 0.76
CA VAL A 409 24.83 10.30 -0.18
C VAL A 409 26.11 10.86 0.47
N TYR A 410 27.20 10.92 -0.30
CA TYR A 410 28.55 11.22 0.20
C TYR A 410 29.20 12.39 -0.59
N PRO A 411 29.88 13.33 0.08
CA PRO A 411 30.58 14.46 -0.55
C PRO A 411 31.68 14.12 -1.56
#